data_AF-A0AA40D2A0-F1
#
_entry.id   AF-A0AA40D2A0-F1
#
_cell.length_a   1.000
_cell.length_b   1.000
_cell.length_c   1.000
_cell.angle_alpha   90.00
_cell.angle_beta   90.00
_cell.angle_gamma   90.00
#
_symmetry.space_group_name_H-M   'P 1'
#
loop_
_entity.id
_entity.type
_entity.pdbx_description
1 polymer ?
#
loop_
_entity_poly.entity_id
_entity_poly.type
_entity_poly.pdbx_seq_one_letter_code
_entity_poly.pdbx_strand_id
1 'polypeptide(L)'
;MEEASLRFIQFPTTTFFAANGLKTFCFPIHDGDSRRWLRLTVVDVDDATEQTWYYNEAAWAPIHNALAAMIDNGQDMNAVVVKADGTVVSTSSDGSADVTPGTYYAPPDDYQLSGSAKPATIARDRLVEVKRLGSFADVVRPVSQPSERLVFKHYEDDKVMTDIWYSTHFLAGMAEHPNFVALRHLVLEERGGVVGYTMPFIPGGTLQSARRSRIFKLKWAKQLLQALDDLNLERGINHQDLRTRNLMVDPTTDNLIIIDLGKARIRGNSLGTCVPPDTSPVTLNLFGPGTAGTEGEKGETAVVDMYLSKDPDVNAAIVTLHDLVTRDPSDTSWEADEADLWNGEGIEALTAGPWTAHPDARLDSPAEAYHTILTDWLRRRRADPRCRMPANPLRVPRYMPIPPGETVDVLDYEDPLYPIPSTSCGILSPILVSGYKFLRRDALRAGRPVVDWVRPVSTALDRSRTLLASGRYADEGEGEDER
;
A
#
# COMPACT_ATOMS: atom_id res chain seq x y z
N MET A 1 -17.69 -15.41 -3.00
CA MET A 1 -16.31 -15.87 -2.72
C MET A 1 -15.32 -14.71 -2.80
N GLU A 2 -15.32 -13.87 -3.84
CA GLU A 2 -14.43 -12.67 -3.92
C GLU A 2 -14.64 -11.63 -2.79
N GLU A 3 -15.84 -11.47 -2.23
CA GLU A 3 -16.07 -10.48 -1.15
C GLU A 3 -15.49 -10.89 0.22
N ALA A 4 -15.26 -12.18 0.48
CA ALA A 4 -14.80 -12.66 1.79
C ALA A 4 -13.27 -12.58 1.95
N SER A 5 -12.51 -12.86 0.88
CA SER A 5 -11.04 -12.72 0.88
C SER A 5 -10.58 -11.26 0.96
N LEU A 6 -11.38 -10.32 0.43
CA LEU A 6 -11.12 -8.88 0.54
C LEU A 6 -11.48 -8.28 1.91
N ARG A 7 -12.19 -9.02 2.76
CA ARG A 7 -12.63 -8.54 4.07
C ARG A 7 -11.51 -8.63 5.11
N PHE A 8 -10.75 -9.72 5.11
CA PHE A 8 -9.76 -10.00 6.14
C PHE A 8 -8.35 -9.84 5.63
N ILE A 9 -7.51 -9.10 6.38
CA ILE A 9 -6.07 -9.01 6.12
C ILE A 9 -5.31 -9.70 7.25
N GLN A 10 -4.51 -10.70 6.90
CA GLN A 10 -3.57 -11.34 7.82
C GLN A 10 -2.22 -10.60 7.83
N PHE A 11 -1.62 -10.51 9.01
CA PHE A 11 -0.29 -9.92 9.21
C PHE A 11 0.74 -11.00 9.57
N PRO A 12 2.06 -10.73 9.45
CA PRO A 12 3.11 -11.74 9.60
C PRO A 12 2.99 -12.59 10.87
N THR A 13 3.32 -13.88 10.71
CA THR A 13 2.96 -14.96 11.64
C THR A 13 4.04 -15.26 12.69
N THR A 14 3.61 -15.73 13.86
CA THR A 14 4.45 -16.56 14.74
C THR A 14 4.01 -18.03 14.63
N THR A 15 4.95 -18.93 14.37
CA THR A 15 4.69 -20.37 14.22
C THR A 15 5.19 -21.13 15.44
N PHE A 16 4.32 -21.95 16.03
CA PHE A 16 4.65 -22.85 17.13
C PHE A 16 4.57 -24.31 16.67
N PHE A 17 5.53 -25.12 17.11
CA PHE A 17 5.60 -26.55 16.78
C PHE A 17 5.09 -27.37 17.96
N ALA A 18 4.05 -28.18 17.73
CA ALA A 18 3.64 -29.18 18.70
C ALA A 18 4.48 -30.46 18.55
N ALA A 19 4.65 -31.21 19.64
CA ALA A 19 5.47 -32.43 19.68
C ALA A 19 4.95 -33.56 18.75
N ASN A 20 3.71 -33.46 18.27
CA ASN A 20 3.07 -34.41 17.35
C ASN A 20 3.29 -34.07 15.86
N GLY A 21 4.11 -33.06 15.55
CA GLY A 21 4.38 -32.63 14.17
C GLY A 21 3.31 -31.70 13.58
N LEU A 22 2.23 -31.39 14.31
CA LEU A 22 1.26 -30.37 13.90
C LEU A 22 1.73 -28.98 14.32
N LYS A 23 1.31 -27.98 13.55
CA LYS A 23 1.66 -26.58 13.73
C LYS A 23 0.49 -25.80 14.30
N THR A 24 0.82 -24.79 15.11
CA THR A 24 -0.11 -23.76 15.54
C THR A 24 0.39 -22.41 15.04
N PHE A 25 -0.48 -21.68 14.34
CA PHE A 25 -0.20 -20.35 13.84
C PHE A 25 -0.97 -19.33 14.66
N CYS A 26 -0.32 -18.25 15.06
CA CYS A 26 -0.97 -17.11 15.70
C CYS A 26 -0.62 -15.83 14.96
N PHE A 27 -1.63 -15.05 14.58
CA PHE A 27 -1.45 -13.77 13.88
C PHE A 27 -2.58 -12.78 14.17
N PRO A 28 -2.29 -11.46 14.15
CA PRO A 28 -3.32 -10.44 14.07
C PRO A 28 -4.05 -10.55 12.72
N ILE A 29 -5.38 -10.47 12.77
CA ILE A 29 -6.23 -10.38 11.58
C ILE A 29 -7.08 -9.12 11.69
N HIS A 30 -7.12 -8.34 10.61
CA HIS A 30 -7.93 -7.13 10.50
C HIS A 30 -9.19 -7.43 9.69
N ASP A 31 -10.36 -7.21 10.28
CA ASP A 31 -11.64 -7.15 9.57
C ASP A 31 -11.85 -5.75 8.99
N GLY A 32 -11.62 -5.58 7.69
CA GLY A 32 -11.83 -4.30 7.02
C GLY A 32 -13.27 -3.80 7.04
N ASP A 33 -14.27 -4.66 7.34
CA ASP A 33 -15.68 -4.23 7.47
C ASP A 33 -15.95 -3.53 8.79
N SER A 34 -15.76 -4.21 9.91
CA SER A 34 -15.94 -3.59 11.23
C SER A 34 -14.75 -2.75 11.69
N ARG A 35 -13.63 -2.77 10.94
CA ARG A 35 -12.32 -2.20 11.31
C ARG A 35 -11.83 -2.71 12.66
N ARG A 36 -12.10 -3.98 12.93
CA ARG A 36 -11.70 -4.66 14.15
C ARG A 36 -10.45 -5.48 13.92
N TRP A 37 -9.61 -5.51 14.93
CA TRP A 37 -8.43 -6.36 14.98
C TRP A 37 -8.68 -7.50 15.96
N LEU A 38 -8.42 -8.72 15.51
CA LEU A 38 -8.60 -9.94 16.28
C LEU A 38 -7.30 -10.73 16.31
N ARG A 39 -7.04 -11.43 17.42
CA ARG A 39 -6.01 -12.46 17.46
C ARG A 39 -6.61 -13.76 16.92
N LEU A 40 -6.11 -14.23 15.79
CA LEU A 40 -6.48 -15.52 15.24
C LEU A 40 -5.40 -16.55 15.57
N THR A 41 -5.81 -17.64 16.20
CA THR A 41 -4.98 -18.83 16.40
C THR A 41 -5.54 -19.99 15.58
N VAL A 42 -4.74 -20.54 14.67
CA VAL A 42 -5.11 -21.74 13.91
C VAL A 42 -4.31 -22.93 14.40
N VAL A 43 -5.01 -23.95 14.90
CA VAL A 43 -4.41 -25.15 15.51
C VAL A 43 -4.53 -26.36 14.59
N ASP A 44 -3.74 -27.39 14.89
CA ASP A 44 -3.75 -28.68 14.21
C ASP A 44 -3.46 -28.59 12.70
N VAL A 45 -2.53 -27.71 12.29
CA VAL A 45 -2.19 -27.49 10.88
C VAL A 45 -1.07 -28.43 10.46
N ASP A 46 -1.29 -29.20 9.38
CA ASP A 46 -0.25 -30.03 8.77
C ASP A 46 0.53 -29.27 7.68
N ASP A 47 1.67 -29.83 7.26
CA ASP A 47 2.55 -29.21 6.26
C ASP A 47 1.87 -28.99 4.91
N ALA A 48 0.97 -29.89 4.51
CA ALA A 48 0.25 -29.79 3.23
C ALA A 48 -0.74 -28.61 3.26
N THR A 49 -1.42 -28.41 4.37
CA THR A 49 -2.35 -27.30 4.60
C THR A 49 -1.59 -25.98 4.64
N GLU A 50 -0.49 -25.91 5.40
CA GLU A 50 0.36 -24.72 5.43
C GLU A 50 0.86 -24.36 4.02
N GLN A 51 1.39 -25.35 3.28
CA GLN A 51 1.87 -25.12 1.92
C GLN A 51 0.74 -24.60 1.02
N THR A 52 -0.47 -25.16 1.15
CA THR A 52 -1.64 -24.69 0.40
C THR A 52 -1.98 -23.24 0.73
N TRP A 53 -1.91 -22.82 1.99
CA TRP A 53 -2.18 -21.44 2.39
C TRP A 53 -1.22 -20.42 1.79
N TYR A 54 0.06 -20.79 1.61
CA TYR A 54 1.04 -19.89 0.99
C TYR A 54 0.77 -19.61 -0.48
N TYR A 55 0.19 -20.57 -1.21
CA TYR A 55 0.02 -20.48 -2.66
C TYR A 55 -1.43 -20.30 -3.11
N ASN A 56 -2.40 -20.44 -2.20
CA ASN A 56 -3.82 -20.40 -2.53
C ASN A 56 -4.62 -19.65 -1.46
N GLU A 57 -4.94 -18.39 -1.76
CA GLU A 57 -5.76 -17.55 -0.89
C GLU A 57 -7.14 -18.17 -0.60
N ALA A 58 -7.72 -18.92 -1.55
CA ALA A 58 -9.01 -19.57 -1.37
C ALA A 58 -9.00 -20.64 -0.26
N ALA A 59 -7.82 -21.15 0.11
CA ALA A 59 -7.70 -22.11 1.20
C ALA A 59 -7.94 -21.49 2.59
N TRP A 60 -8.00 -20.16 2.69
CA TRP A 60 -8.41 -19.44 3.90
C TRP A 60 -9.92 -19.29 4.06
N ALA A 61 -10.71 -19.58 3.01
CA ALA A 61 -12.14 -19.33 2.98
C ALA A 61 -12.92 -19.97 4.16
N PRO A 62 -12.64 -21.22 4.61
CA PRO A 62 -13.35 -21.79 5.74
C PRO A 62 -13.17 -20.97 7.03
N ILE A 63 -11.95 -20.50 7.31
CA ILE A 63 -11.63 -19.67 8.48
C ILE A 63 -12.28 -18.29 8.35
N HIS A 64 -12.16 -17.64 7.19
CA HIS A 64 -12.77 -16.33 6.94
C HIS A 64 -14.29 -16.38 7.10
N ASN A 65 -14.94 -17.43 6.60
CA ASN A 65 -16.39 -17.60 6.74
C ASN A 65 -16.81 -17.75 8.20
N ALA A 66 -16.06 -18.51 9.00
CA ALA A 66 -16.31 -18.66 10.43
C ALA A 66 -16.19 -17.32 11.16
N LEU A 67 -15.11 -16.57 10.91
CA LEU A 67 -14.90 -15.24 11.50
C LEU A 67 -15.99 -14.26 11.09
N ALA A 68 -16.34 -14.20 9.80
CA ALA A 68 -17.40 -13.33 9.30
C ALA A 68 -18.74 -13.64 9.99
N ALA A 69 -19.12 -14.91 10.08
CA ALA A 69 -20.36 -15.30 10.74
C ALA A 69 -20.39 -14.88 12.21
N MET A 70 -19.27 -14.98 12.92
CA MET A 70 -19.19 -14.58 14.32
C MET A 70 -19.30 -13.06 14.50
N ILE A 71 -18.56 -12.30 13.70
CA ILE A 71 -18.56 -10.83 13.74
C ILE A 71 -19.93 -10.28 13.32
N ASP A 72 -20.53 -10.82 12.26
CA ASP A 72 -21.82 -10.36 11.72
C ASP A 72 -22.99 -10.68 12.67
N ASN A 73 -22.84 -11.68 13.54
CA ASN A 73 -23.77 -11.98 14.63
C ASN A 73 -23.54 -11.11 15.88
N GLY A 74 -22.64 -10.12 15.82
CA GLY A 74 -22.40 -9.16 16.89
C GLY A 74 -21.64 -9.73 18.08
N GLN A 75 -20.91 -10.84 17.90
CA GLN A 75 -20.08 -11.39 18.98
C GLN A 75 -18.91 -10.43 19.28
N ASP A 76 -18.78 -10.03 20.53
CA ASP A 76 -17.65 -9.24 20.98
C ASP A 76 -16.48 -10.15 21.38
N MET A 77 -15.41 -10.12 20.59
CA MET A 77 -14.23 -10.97 20.78
C MET A 77 -12.97 -10.17 20.46
N ASN A 78 -11.90 -10.49 21.19
CA ASN A 78 -10.54 -10.03 20.93
C ASN A 78 -9.66 -11.16 20.38
N ALA A 79 -10.03 -12.43 20.62
CA ALA A 79 -9.32 -13.59 20.09
C ALA A 79 -10.24 -14.75 19.72
N VAL A 80 -9.81 -15.53 18.73
CA VAL A 80 -10.48 -16.74 18.25
C VAL A 80 -9.46 -17.83 18.02
N VAL A 81 -9.77 -19.05 18.47
CA VAL A 81 -9.02 -20.27 18.13
C VAL A 81 -9.87 -21.10 17.19
N VAL A 82 -9.31 -21.45 16.03
CA VAL A 82 -9.98 -22.24 14.99
C VAL A 82 -9.10 -23.38 14.50
N LYS A 83 -9.70 -24.35 13.82
CA LYS A 83 -8.98 -25.34 12.99
C LYS A 83 -8.93 -24.86 11.53
N ALA A 84 -8.08 -25.50 10.74
CA ALA A 84 -7.92 -25.20 9.32
C ALA A 84 -9.22 -25.30 8.49
N ASP A 85 -10.16 -26.14 8.91
CA ASP A 85 -11.48 -26.31 8.28
C ASP A 85 -12.51 -25.25 8.70
N GLY A 86 -12.11 -24.25 9.51
CA GLY A 86 -12.98 -23.20 10.03
C GLY A 86 -13.76 -23.59 11.30
N THR A 87 -13.56 -24.80 11.84
CA THR A 87 -14.19 -25.19 13.11
C THR A 87 -13.67 -24.31 14.25
N VAL A 88 -14.56 -23.59 14.91
CA VAL A 88 -14.23 -22.74 16.06
C VAL A 88 -14.01 -23.62 17.30
N VAL A 89 -12.84 -23.50 17.91
CA VAL A 89 -12.46 -24.20 19.13
C VAL A 89 -12.81 -23.37 20.36
N SER A 90 -12.47 -22.08 20.36
CA SER A 90 -12.77 -21.17 21.46
C SER A 90 -12.73 -19.70 21.03
N THR A 91 -13.29 -18.83 21.87
CA THR A 91 -13.26 -17.37 21.72
C THR A 91 -12.87 -16.72 23.05
N SER A 92 -12.37 -15.50 22.99
CA SER A 92 -12.10 -14.68 24.18
C SER A 92 -12.44 -13.22 23.90
N SER A 93 -13.12 -12.59 24.87
CA SER A 93 -13.35 -11.14 24.94
C SER A 93 -12.39 -10.45 25.92
N ASP A 94 -11.40 -11.17 26.45
CA ASP A 94 -10.43 -10.60 27.39
C ASP A 94 -9.66 -9.45 26.72
N GLY A 95 -9.61 -8.28 27.36
CA GLY A 95 -8.84 -7.13 26.90
C GLY A 95 -7.33 -7.39 26.85
N SER A 96 -6.83 -8.39 27.59
CA SER A 96 -5.45 -8.87 27.47
C SER A 96 -5.17 -9.52 26.11
N ALA A 97 -6.21 -9.94 25.38
CA ALA A 97 -6.09 -10.54 24.06
C ALA A 97 -6.22 -9.51 22.92
N ASP A 98 -6.52 -8.24 23.21
CA ASP A 98 -6.60 -7.17 22.22
C ASP A 98 -5.26 -6.99 21.51
N VAL A 99 -5.28 -7.16 20.18
CA VAL A 99 -4.12 -7.01 19.29
C VAL A 99 -4.26 -5.81 18.37
N THR A 100 -5.23 -4.93 18.63
CA THR A 100 -5.43 -3.69 17.87
C THR A 100 -4.14 -2.86 17.93
N PRO A 101 -3.53 -2.54 16.78
CA PRO A 101 -2.39 -1.63 16.74
C PRO A 101 -2.80 -0.28 17.29
N GLY A 102 -1.97 0.27 18.15
CA GLY A 102 -1.93 1.69 18.43
C GLY A 102 -0.87 2.32 17.53
N THR A 103 -1.23 3.41 16.87
CA THR A 103 -0.34 4.13 15.96
C THR A 103 -0.23 5.61 16.35
N TYR A 104 0.89 6.21 15.97
CA TYR A 104 1.10 7.64 16.13
C TYR A 104 0.50 8.40 14.94
N TYR A 105 -0.26 9.44 15.26
CA TYR A 105 -0.81 10.38 14.29
C TYR A 105 -0.10 11.72 14.42
N ALA A 106 0.82 11.98 13.50
CA ALA A 106 1.61 13.21 13.52
C ALA A 106 0.71 14.45 13.31
N PRO A 107 0.96 15.56 14.01
CA PRO A 107 0.25 16.81 13.76
C PRO A 107 0.52 17.33 12.34
N PRO A 108 -0.37 18.15 11.74
CA PRO A 108 -0.20 18.67 10.38
C PRO A 108 1.12 19.41 10.16
N ASP A 109 1.63 20.10 11.18
CA ASP A 109 2.88 20.87 11.08
C ASP A 109 4.12 19.96 10.89
N ASP A 110 4.07 18.72 11.38
CA ASP A 110 5.17 17.75 11.22
C ASP A 110 5.37 17.32 9.76
N TYR A 111 4.33 17.43 8.92
CA TYR A 111 4.41 17.16 7.48
C TYR A 111 5.17 18.26 6.71
N GLN A 112 5.41 19.42 7.33
CA GLN A 112 6.23 20.50 6.74
C GLN A 112 5.76 20.95 5.33
N LEU A 113 4.47 20.76 5.01
CA LEU A 113 3.88 21.18 3.74
C LEU A 113 3.61 22.68 3.74
N SER A 114 4.02 23.38 2.68
CA SER A 114 3.92 24.84 2.58
C SER A 114 3.58 25.31 1.16
N GLY A 115 3.18 26.58 1.03
CA GLY A 115 2.86 27.19 -0.26
C GLY A 115 1.65 26.54 -0.95
N SER A 116 1.68 26.47 -2.28
CA SER A 116 0.65 25.81 -3.10
C SER A 116 0.53 24.31 -2.85
N ALA A 117 1.54 23.69 -2.22
CA ALA A 117 1.55 22.28 -1.86
C ALA A 117 0.87 21.99 -0.50
N LYS A 118 0.49 23.01 0.29
CA LYS A 118 -0.19 22.80 1.57
C LYS A 118 -1.67 22.46 1.34
N PRO A 119 -2.12 21.23 1.58
CA PRO A 119 -3.53 20.87 1.47
C PRO A 119 -4.34 21.53 2.60
N ALA A 120 -5.66 21.63 2.40
CA ALA A 120 -6.57 21.98 3.47
C ALA A 120 -6.61 20.86 4.53
N THR A 121 -7.19 21.14 5.70
CA THR A 121 -7.48 20.12 6.71
C THR A 121 -8.98 19.90 6.83
N ILE A 122 -9.39 18.69 7.18
CA ILE A 122 -10.78 18.35 7.48
C ILE A 122 -10.83 17.37 8.65
N ALA A 123 -11.74 17.58 9.60
CA ALA A 123 -11.92 16.64 10.69
C ALA A 123 -12.63 15.37 10.19
N ARG A 124 -12.25 14.21 10.74
CA ARG A 124 -12.75 12.89 10.35
C ARG A 124 -14.27 12.76 10.54
N ASP A 125 -14.81 13.36 11.60
CA ASP A 125 -16.24 13.43 11.89
C ASP A 125 -17.01 14.39 10.94
N ARG A 126 -16.32 15.15 10.08
CA ARG A 126 -16.91 15.97 9.02
C ARG A 126 -16.90 15.29 7.66
N LEU A 127 -16.54 14.00 7.62
CA LEU A 127 -16.62 13.15 6.44
C LEU A 127 -17.73 12.12 6.64
N VAL A 128 -18.66 12.03 5.68
CA VAL A 128 -19.67 10.97 5.61
C VAL A 128 -19.13 9.82 4.79
N GLU A 129 -19.17 8.61 5.34
CA GLU A 129 -18.82 7.39 4.63
C GLU A 129 -19.90 7.08 3.57
N VAL A 130 -19.50 6.91 2.31
CA VAL A 130 -20.40 6.60 1.20
C VAL A 130 -20.31 5.12 0.83
N LYS A 131 -19.08 4.60 0.73
CA LYS A 131 -18.80 3.21 0.36
C LYS A 131 -17.33 2.87 0.66
N ARG A 132 -17.04 1.63 1.08
CA ARG A 132 -15.66 1.12 1.19
C ARG A 132 -15.09 0.71 -0.16
N LEU A 133 -13.82 1.05 -0.42
CA LEU A 133 -13.09 0.60 -1.61
C LEU A 133 -12.20 -0.62 -1.32
N GLY A 134 -11.74 -0.73 -0.08
CA GLY A 134 -10.92 -1.82 0.44
C GLY A 134 -10.47 -1.48 1.85
N SER A 135 -9.58 -2.30 2.40
CA SER A 135 -8.95 -1.95 3.68
C SER A 135 -8.22 -0.62 3.56
N PHE A 136 -8.43 0.24 4.55
CA PHE A 136 -7.78 1.55 4.67
C PHE A 136 -8.14 2.58 3.58
N ALA A 137 -9.22 2.35 2.82
CA ALA A 137 -9.67 3.27 1.78
C ALA A 137 -11.20 3.29 1.63
N ASP A 138 -11.79 4.49 1.75
CA ASP A 138 -13.23 4.72 1.60
C ASP A 138 -13.54 5.80 0.55
N VAL A 139 -14.68 5.68 -0.11
CA VAL A 139 -15.35 6.83 -0.71
C VAL A 139 -16.10 7.58 0.38
N VAL A 140 -15.81 8.87 0.49
CA VAL A 140 -16.43 9.77 1.46
C VAL A 140 -16.96 11.03 0.77
N ARG A 141 -17.79 11.79 1.48
CA ARG A 141 -18.17 13.16 1.10
C ARG A 141 -18.05 14.09 2.29
N PRO A 142 -17.58 15.33 2.12
CA PRO A 142 -17.64 16.32 3.19
C PRO A 142 -19.08 16.63 3.60
N VAL A 143 -19.34 16.81 4.89
CA VAL A 143 -20.65 17.27 5.40
C VAL A 143 -21.02 18.63 4.79
N SER A 144 -20.05 19.52 4.64
CA SER A 144 -20.21 20.86 4.07
C SER A 144 -20.41 20.88 2.55
N GLN A 145 -20.04 19.80 1.83
CA GLN A 145 -20.12 19.71 0.38
C GLN A 145 -20.69 18.35 -0.06
N PRO A 146 -22.00 18.10 0.10
CA PRO A 146 -22.59 16.77 -0.12
C PRO A 146 -22.49 16.23 -1.55
N SER A 147 -22.30 17.09 -2.54
CA SER A 147 -22.11 16.71 -3.94
C SER A 147 -20.68 16.27 -4.26
N GLU A 148 -19.70 16.68 -3.46
CA GLU A 148 -18.29 16.31 -3.66
C GLU A 148 -18.06 14.88 -3.17
N ARG A 149 -17.41 14.06 -4.00
CA ARG A 149 -16.96 12.72 -3.61
C ARG A 149 -15.44 12.70 -3.57
N LEU A 150 -14.92 12.17 -2.48
CA LEU A 150 -13.50 12.01 -2.23
C LEU A 150 -13.20 10.54 -1.96
N VAL A 151 -11.94 10.16 -2.14
CA VAL A 151 -11.38 8.93 -1.59
C VAL A 151 -10.55 9.30 -0.37
N PHE A 152 -10.91 8.75 0.78
CA PHE A 152 -10.16 8.86 2.03
C PHE A 152 -9.26 7.63 2.18
N LYS A 153 -7.95 7.83 2.11
CA LYS A 153 -6.95 6.82 2.46
C LYS A 153 -6.47 7.09 3.88
N HIS A 154 -6.51 6.07 4.75
CA HIS A 154 -6.17 6.19 6.16
C HIS A 154 -5.18 5.10 6.60
N TYR A 155 -4.73 5.13 7.84
CA TYR A 155 -3.90 4.07 8.40
C TYR A 155 -4.26 3.80 9.87
N GLU A 156 -4.15 2.52 10.24
CA GLU A 156 -4.39 2.02 11.60
C GLU A 156 -3.13 1.33 12.17
N ASP A 157 -2.22 0.90 11.30
CA ASP A 157 -0.95 0.27 11.64
C ASP A 157 0.27 1.00 11.02
N ASP A 158 1.46 0.67 11.51
CA ASP A 158 2.71 1.34 11.16
C ASP A 158 3.20 1.08 9.73
N LYS A 159 2.84 -0.06 9.14
CA LYS A 159 3.21 -0.38 7.75
C LYS A 159 2.46 0.55 6.81
N VAL A 160 1.15 0.70 7.03
CA VAL A 160 0.30 1.61 6.23
C VAL A 160 0.63 3.07 6.54
N MET A 161 0.99 3.42 7.78
CA MET A 161 1.46 4.76 8.15
C MET A 161 2.61 5.24 7.25
N THR A 162 3.61 4.38 7.01
CA THR A 162 4.76 4.73 6.17
C THR A 162 4.32 5.02 4.73
N ASP A 163 3.43 4.19 4.18
CA ASP A 163 2.91 4.35 2.83
C ASP A 163 2.07 5.64 2.69
N ILE A 164 1.25 5.97 3.71
CA ILE A 164 0.49 7.23 3.77
C ILE A 164 1.41 8.45 3.90
N TRP A 165 2.45 8.38 4.73
CA TRP A 165 3.44 9.46 4.90
C TRP A 165 4.08 9.84 3.57
N TYR A 166 4.65 8.86 2.86
CA TYR A 166 5.28 9.11 1.56
C TYR A 166 4.28 9.58 0.52
N SER A 167 3.13 8.92 0.40
CA SER A 167 2.07 9.31 -0.55
C SER A 167 1.66 10.76 -0.36
N THR A 168 1.48 11.21 0.88
CA THR A 168 1.08 12.58 1.19
C THR A 168 2.09 13.59 0.62
N HIS A 169 3.39 13.38 0.88
CA HIS A 169 4.43 14.28 0.40
C HIS A 169 4.59 14.26 -1.13
N PHE A 170 4.49 13.07 -1.74
CA PHE A 170 4.58 12.95 -3.19
C PHE A 170 3.39 13.60 -3.90
N LEU A 171 2.16 13.36 -3.43
CA LEU A 171 0.97 14.00 -4.00
C LEU A 171 0.99 15.52 -3.80
N ALA A 172 1.47 16.01 -2.65
CA ALA A 172 1.69 17.45 -2.44
C ALA A 172 2.70 18.03 -3.44
N GLY A 173 3.80 17.32 -3.70
CA GLY A 173 4.77 17.71 -4.72
C GLY A 173 4.23 17.67 -6.16
N MET A 174 3.17 16.90 -6.41
CA MET A 174 2.53 16.69 -7.71
C MET A 174 1.19 17.43 -7.87
N ALA A 175 0.86 18.36 -6.98
CA ALA A 175 -0.49 18.95 -6.90
C ALA A 175 -1.02 19.56 -8.21
N GLU A 176 -0.13 20.06 -9.07
CA GLU A 176 -0.48 20.70 -10.36
C GLU A 176 -0.30 19.77 -11.57
N HIS A 177 0.16 18.53 -11.38
CA HIS A 177 0.46 17.64 -12.49
C HIS A 177 -0.82 17.01 -13.08
N PRO A 178 -1.05 17.12 -14.41
CA PRO A 178 -2.32 16.69 -15.02
C PRO A 178 -2.56 15.18 -15.04
N ASN A 179 -1.52 14.38 -14.77
CA ASN A 179 -1.57 12.92 -14.78
C ASN A 179 -1.36 12.26 -13.41
N PHE A 180 -1.36 13.02 -12.31
CA PHE A 180 -1.41 12.47 -10.95
C PHE A 180 -2.64 13.00 -10.23
N VAL A 181 -3.18 12.20 -9.32
CA VAL A 181 -4.30 12.63 -8.51
C VAL A 181 -3.88 13.72 -7.53
N ALA A 182 -4.72 14.74 -7.32
CA ALA A 182 -4.43 15.83 -6.41
C ALA A 182 -4.67 15.44 -4.94
N LEU A 183 -3.76 15.87 -4.05
CA LEU A 183 -4.00 15.85 -2.60
C LEU A 183 -5.00 16.95 -2.24
N ARG A 184 -6.11 16.60 -1.57
CA ARG A 184 -7.16 17.57 -1.22
C ARG A 184 -7.10 18.02 0.23
N HIS A 185 -7.16 17.06 1.15
CA HIS A 185 -7.14 17.35 2.57
C HIS A 185 -6.23 16.40 3.32
N LEU A 186 -5.57 16.90 4.38
CA LEU A 186 -5.18 16.05 5.50
C LEU A 186 -6.41 15.84 6.39
N VAL A 187 -6.68 14.59 6.74
CA VAL A 187 -7.81 14.25 7.61
C VAL A 187 -7.32 14.17 9.05
N LEU A 188 -7.95 14.95 9.92
CA LEU A 188 -7.59 15.04 11.32
C LEU A 188 -8.53 14.18 12.17
N GLU A 189 -7.99 13.47 13.15
CA GLU A 189 -8.81 13.01 14.26
C GLU A 189 -9.14 14.16 15.24
N GLU A 190 -9.95 13.87 16.26
CA GLU A 190 -10.54 14.87 17.17
C GLU A 190 -9.50 15.69 17.95
N ARG A 191 -8.32 15.14 18.19
CA ARG A 191 -7.20 15.77 18.91
C ARG A 191 -6.16 16.39 17.97
N GLY A 192 -6.41 16.39 16.66
CA GLY A 192 -5.61 17.09 15.65
C GLY A 192 -4.51 16.28 14.96
N GLY A 193 -4.33 15.00 15.27
CA GLY A 193 -3.40 14.12 14.55
C GLY A 193 -3.90 13.77 13.14
N VAL A 194 -2.98 13.68 12.17
CA VAL A 194 -3.33 13.32 10.78
C VAL A 194 -3.50 11.81 10.66
N VAL A 195 -4.73 11.35 10.45
CA VAL A 195 -5.06 9.92 10.29
C VAL A 195 -4.98 9.43 8.85
N GLY A 196 -4.81 10.34 7.89
CA GLY A 196 -4.80 10.04 6.48
C GLY A 196 -5.03 11.26 5.63
N TYR A 197 -5.37 11.05 4.36
CA TYR A 197 -5.64 12.12 3.42
C TYR A 197 -6.79 11.80 2.48
N THR A 198 -7.34 12.84 1.87
CA THR A 198 -8.33 12.70 0.81
C THR A 198 -7.80 13.12 -0.55
N MET A 199 -8.35 12.50 -1.58
CA MET A 199 -8.13 12.82 -2.99
C MET A 199 -9.48 12.79 -3.74
N PRO A 200 -9.62 13.46 -4.90
CA PRO A 200 -10.87 13.43 -5.66
C PRO A 200 -11.27 12.00 -6.04
N PHE A 201 -12.57 11.68 -5.95
CA PHE A 201 -13.10 10.44 -6.50
C PHE A 201 -13.18 10.55 -8.03
N ILE A 202 -12.46 9.69 -8.74
CA ILE A 202 -12.48 9.62 -10.20
C ILE A 202 -13.48 8.54 -10.63
N PRO A 203 -14.62 8.89 -11.27
CA PRO A 203 -15.59 7.90 -11.69
C PRO A 203 -15.12 7.10 -12.91
N GLY A 204 -15.66 5.90 -13.09
CA GLY A 204 -15.38 5.02 -14.24
C GLY A 204 -14.35 3.92 -13.97
N GLY A 205 -13.81 3.85 -12.76
CA GLY A 205 -12.94 2.77 -12.30
C GLY A 205 -11.54 2.81 -12.92
N THR A 206 -10.74 1.82 -12.53
CA THR A 206 -9.36 1.62 -13.00
C THR A 206 -9.36 1.01 -14.40
N LEU A 207 -8.23 1.10 -15.11
CA LEU A 207 -8.06 0.43 -16.40
C LEU A 207 -8.21 -1.08 -16.27
N GLN A 208 -7.83 -1.69 -15.13
CA GLN A 208 -8.07 -3.11 -14.87
C GLN A 208 -9.56 -3.44 -14.81
N SER A 209 -10.34 -2.71 -14.00
CA SER A 209 -11.78 -2.95 -13.85
C SER A 209 -12.58 -2.70 -15.13
N ALA A 210 -12.14 -1.74 -15.94
CA ALA A 210 -12.78 -1.37 -17.19
C ALA A 210 -12.14 -2.04 -18.42
N ARG A 211 -11.21 -2.99 -18.22
CA ARG A 211 -10.33 -3.54 -19.27
C ARG A 211 -11.08 -4.07 -20.49
N ARG A 212 -12.23 -4.71 -20.28
CA ARG A 212 -13.04 -5.30 -21.36
C ARG A 212 -13.96 -4.30 -22.07
N SER A 213 -14.37 -3.23 -21.39
CA SER A 213 -15.38 -2.30 -21.90
C SER A 213 -14.78 -1.01 -22.44
N ARG A 214 -13.62 -0.58 -21.96
CA ARG A 214 -12.98 0.70 -22.29
C ARG A 214 -12.05 0.57 -23.49
N ILE A 215 -12.08 1.57 -24.37
CA ILE A 215 -11.09 1.74 -25.43
C ILE A 215 -9.82 2.29 -24.79
N PHE A 216 -8.71 1.57 -24.88
CA PHE A 216 -7.39 2.09 -24.52
C PHE A 216 -6.90 3.01 -25.65
N LYS A 217 -6.48 4.22 -25.29
CA LYS A 217 -6.10 5.27 -26.25
C LYS A 217 -4.58 5.44 -26.33
N LEU A 218 -4.06 5.69 -27.52
CA LEU A 218 -2.64 5.97 -27.73
C LEU A 218 -2.21 7.24 -26.98
N LYS A 219 -3.14 8.20 -26.83
CA LYS A 219 -2.98 9.38 -25.98
C LYS A 219 -2.60 8.98 -24.54
N TRP A 220 -3.29 8.00 -23.96
CA TRP A 220 -3.08 7.60 -22.57
C TRP A 220 -1.74 6.89 -22.39
N ALA A 221 -1.34 6.05 -23.36
CA ALA A 221 -0.01 5.44 -23.35
C ALA A 221 1.09 6.51 -23.39
N LYS A 222 0.95 7.56 -24.22
CA LYS A 222 1.90 8.69 -24.22
C LYS A 222 1.92 9.44 -22.88
N GLN A 223 0.75 9.67 -22.28
CA GLN A 223 0.63 10.32 -20.97
C GLN A 223 1.29 9.50 -19.86
N LEU A 224 1.14 8.17 -19.88
CA LEU A 224 1.81 7.29 -18.93
C LEU A 224 3.32 7.45 -18.99
N LEU A 225 3.90 7.31 -20.18
CA LEU A 225 5.34 7.37 -20.39
C LEU A 225 5.91 8.75 -20.02
N GLN A 226 5.21 9.83 -20.36
CA GLN A 226 5.61 11.19 -19.98
C GLN A 226 5.53 11.41 -18.47
N ALA A 227 4.45 10.98 -17.82
CA ALA A 227 4.28 11.11 -16.37
C ALA A 227 5.37 10.32 -15.60
N LEU A 228 5.82 9.18 -16.13
CA LEU A 228 6.95 8.43 -15.56
C LEU A 228 8.30 9.12 -15.77
N ASP A 229 8.53 9.81 -16.89
CA ASP A 229 9.72 10.66 -17.04
C ASP A 229 9.69 11.79 -16.01
N ASP A 230 8.55 12.45 -15.81
CA ASP A 230 8.40 13.52 -14.83
C ASP A 230 8.54 12.98 -13.38
N LEU A 231 8.08 11.77 -13.10
CA LEU A 231 8.25 11.15 -11.79
C LEU A 231 9.70 10.71 -11.53
N ASN A 232 10.30 9.97 -12.46
CA ASN A 232 11.60 9.33 -12.26
C ASN A 232 12.78 10.25 -12.55
N LEU A 233 12.73 10.99 -13.66
CA LEU A 233 13.86 11.77 -14.18
C LEU A 233 13.83 13.20 -13.70
N GLU A 234 12.65 13.78 -13.54
CA GLU A 234 12.54 15.12 -12.98
C GLU A 234 12.59 15.07 -11.46
N ARG A 235 11.72 14.26 -10.83
CA ARG A 235 11.49 14.31 -9.38
C ARG A 235 12.20 13.25 -8.57
N GLY A 236 12.81 12.27 -9.23
CA GLY A 236 13.60 11.24 -8.55
C GLY A 236 12.79 10.30 -7.70
N ILE A 237 11.56 9.99 -8.10
CA ILE A 237 10.66 9.09 -7.40
C ILE A 237 10.40 7.88 -8.30
N ASN A 238 10.42 6.67 -7.74
CA ASN A 238 9.88 5.48 -8.39
C ASN A 238 8.52 5.16 -7.78
N HIS A 239 7.54 4.80 -8.61
CA HIS A 239 6.20 4.37 -8.22
C HIS A 239 6.21 3.00 -7.54
N GLN A 240 7.02 2.06 -8.05
CA GLN A 240 7.21 0.68 -7.55
C GLN A 240 6.01 -0.26 -7.58
N ASP A 241 4.79 0.24 -7.70
CA ASP A 241 3.58 -0.57 -7.93
C ASP A 241 2.79 -0.09 -9.16
N LEU A 242 3.48 0.24 -10.26
CA LEU A 242 2.79 0.70 -11.46
C LEU A 242 2.08 -0.48 -12.14
N ARG A 243 0.74 -0.48 -12.13
CA ARG A 243 -0.09 -1.55 -12.69
C ARG A 243 -1.41 -0.99 -13.22
N THR A 244 -2.16 -1.77 -14.01
CA THR A 244 -3.47 -1.36 -14.56
C THR A 244 -4.52 -1.02 -13.49
N ARG A 245 -4.43 -1.56 -12.27
CA ARG A 245 -5.23 -1.12 -11.08
C ARG A 245 -4.92 0.30 -10.62
N ASN A 246 -3.70 0.77 -10.85
CA ASN A 246 -3.23 2.08 -10.39
C ASN A 246 -3.32 3.15 -11.48
N LEU A 247 -4.04 2.85 -12.57
CA LEU A 247 -4.30 3.75 -13.68
C LEU A 247 -5.80 3.99 -13.83
N MET A 248 -6.20 5.26 -13.88
CA MET A 248 -7.58 5.69 -14.12
C MET A 248 -7.63 6.67 -15.28
N VAL A 249 -8.85 6.99 -15.74
CA VAL A 249 -9.06 8.05 -16.73
C VAL A 249 -10.08 9.01 -16.16
N ASP A 250 -9.71 10.28 -16.03
CA ASP A 250 -10.66 11.34 -15.70
C ASP A 250 -11.61 11.54 -16.89
N PRO A 251 -12.92 11.30 -16.74
CA PRO A 251 -13.87 11.45 -17.84
C PRO A 251 -14.08 12.90 -18.27
N THR A 252 -13.69 13.88 -17.44
CA THR A 252 -13.86 15.30 -17.75
C THR A 252 -12.77 15.78 -18.70
N THR A 253 -11.53 15.40 -18.43
CA THR A 253 -10.35 15.84 -19.19
C THR A 253 -9.86 14.81 -20.22
N ASP A 254 -10.39 13.59 -20.16
CA ASP A 254 -9.93 12.43 -20.94
C ASP A 254 -8.43 12.16 -20.74
N ASN A 255 -7.90 12.48 -19.55
CA ASN A 255 -6.51 12.27 -19.19
C ASN A 255 -6.35 10.99 -18.38
N LEU A 256 -5.26 10.28 -18.64
CA LEU A 256 -4.78 9.22 -17.76
C LEU A 256 -4.35 9.84 -16.43
N ILE A 257 -4.80 9.25 -15.32
CA ILE A 257 -4.41 9.62 -13.97
C ILE A 257 -3.75 8.41 -13.31
N ILE A 258 -2.51 8.60 -12.85
CA ILE A 258 -1.79 7.65 -12.01
C ILE A 258 -2.22 7.88 -10.56
N ILE A 259 -2.59 6.80 -9.88
CA ILE A 259 -2.99 6.79 -8.47
C ILE A 259 -2.10 5.85 -7.69
N ASP A 260 -2.22 5.90 -6.36
CA ASP A 260 -1.59 4.98 -5.43
C ASP A 260 -0.06 5.04 -5.34
N LEU A 261 0.45 6.13 -4.76
CA LEU A 261 1.86 6.30 -4.46
C LEU A 261 2.30 5.65 -3.13
N GLY A 262 1.53 4.68 -2.60
CA GLY A 262 1.83 4.03 -1.32
C GLY A 262 3.18 3.34 -1.30
N LYS A 263 3.52 2.66 -2.40
CA LYS A 263 4.82 1.98 -2.59
C LYS A 263 5.90 2.87 -3.19
N ALA A 264 5.58 4.11 -3.54
CA ALA A 264 6.55 4.98 -4.18
C ALA A 264 7.70 5.29 -3.21
N ARG A 265 8.92 5.43 -3.73
CA ARG A 265 10.12 5.79 -2.94
C ARG A 265 11.04 6.69 -3.76
N ILE A 266 11.89 7.44 -3.07
CA ILE A 266 12.96 8.21 -3.71
C ILE A 266 13.95 7.23 -4.38
N ARG A 267 14.34 7.52 -5.62
CA ARG A 267 15.36 6.76 -6.38
C ARG A 267 16.67 6.68 -5.59
N GLY A 268 17.28 5.49 -5.57
CA GLY A 268 18.52 5.21 -4.83
C GLY A 268 18.36 4.97 -3.32
N ASN A 269 17.14 5.07 -2.77
CA ASN A 269 16.83 4.78 -1.36
C ASN A 269 16.05 3.47 -1.18
N SER A 270 15.81 2.73 -2.27
CA SER A 270 15.46 1.31 -2.19
C SER A 270 16.61 0.58 -1.49
N LEU A 271 16.32 -0.35 -0.58
CA LEU A 271 17.29 -1.12 0.23
C LEU A 271 18.30 -2.00 -0.57
N GLY A 272 18.50 -1.73 -1.86
CA GLY A 272 19.56 -2.27 -2.68
C GLY A 272 19.80 -1.33 -3.87
N THR A 273 21.07 -0.92 -4.04
CA THR A 273 21.62 -0.16 -5.17
C THR A 273 21.33 1.34 -5.23
N CYS A 274 22.21 2.12 -4.58
CA CYS A 274 23.12 3.07 -5.23
C CYS A 274 24.09 3.62 -4.18
N VAL A 275 25.35 3.18 -4.25
CA VAL A 275 26.47 3.83 -3.54
C VAL A 275 26.71 5.18 -4.23
N PRO A 276 26.83 6.31 -3.49
CA PRO A 276 27.19 7.59 -4.09
C PRO A 276 28.57 7.51 -4.77
N PRO A 277 28.82 8.21 -5.89
CA PRO A 277 30.12 8.17 -6.57
C PRO A 277 31.31 8.76 -5.79
N ASP A 278 31.06 9.38 -4.62
CA ASP A 278 32.03 10.26 -3.96
C ASP A 278 32.69 9.70 -2.69
N THR A 279 32.66 8.39 -2.48
CA THR A 279 33.59 7.74 -1.55
C THR A 279 34.63 6.94 -2.34
N SER A 280 35.85 7.50 -2.39
CA SER A 280 37.17 6.95 -2.76
C SER A 280 37.28 5.42 -2.98
N PRO A 281 38.18 4.96 -3.88
CA PRO A 281 38.13 3.63 -4.48
C PRO A 281 38.46 2.55 -3.46
N VAL A 282 37.43 1.94 -2.87
CA VAL A 282 37.56 0.58 -2.37
C VAL A 282 37.35 -0.31 -3.58
N THR A 283 38.49 -0.77 -4.11
CA THR A 283 38.62 -1.81 -5.12
C THR A 283 37.62 -2.92 -4.84
N LEU A 284 36.54 -3.00 -5.63
CA LEU A 284 35.69 -4.19 -5.68
C LEU A 284 36.48 -5.25 -6.45
N ASN A 285 37.40 -5.92 -5.75
CA ASN A 285 38.05 -7.14 -6.20
C ASN A 285 37.01 -8.27 -6.26
N LEU A 286 36.19 -8.27 -7.30
CA LEU A 286 35.38 -9.43 -7.70
C LEU A 286 35.62 -9.89 -9.14
N PHE A 287 36.63 -9.35 -9.82
CA PHE A 287 37.14 -9.92 -11.07
C PHE A 287 38.67 -9.97 -11.02
N GLY A 288 39.23 -11.15 -11.28
CA GLY A 288 40.66 -11.39 -11.34
C GLY A 288 41.37 -10.49 -12.37
N PRO A 289 42.69 -10.31 -12.25
CA PRO A 289 43.42 -9.34 -13.05
C PRO A 289 43.53 -9.83 -14.49
N GLY A 290 42.83 -9.18 -15.41
CA GLY A 290 42.89 -9.47 -16.83
C GLY A 290 42.48 -8.26 -17.66
N THR A 291 43.48 -7.65 -18.30
CA THR A 291 43.37 -6.69 -19.41
C THR A 291 42.77 -5.31 -19.09
N ALA A 292 43.64 -4.40 -18.63
CA ALA A 292 43.50 -2.98 -18.89
C ALA A 292 43.60 -2.75 -20.41
N GLY A 293 42.49 -2.37 -21.03
CA GLY A 293 42.38 -1.95 -22.41
C GLY A 293 41.40 -0.78 -22.49
N THR A 294 41.79 0.26 -23.23
CA THR A 294 41.09 1.52 -23.45
C THR A 294 39.63 1.36 -23.90
N GLU A 295 38.65 1.61 -23.03
CA GLU A 295 37.23 1.72 -23.40
C GLU A 295 36.56 2.86 -22.61
N GLY A 296 36.71 4.10 -23.08
CA GLY A 296 36.07 5.28 -22.50
C GLY A 296 34.59 5.46 -22.87
N GLU A 297 34.08 4.78 -23.90
CA GLU A 297 32.71 4.98 -24.42
C GLU A 297 31.77 3.77 -24.22
N LYS A 298 32.30 2.55 -24.11
CA LYS A 298 31.47 1.34 -23.89
C LYS A 298 31.00 1.17 -22.45
N GLY A 299 31.77 1.65 -21.48
CA GLY A 299 31.41 1.58 -20.06
C GLY A 299 30.17 2.41 -19.71
N GLU A 300 29.98 3.57 -20.35
CA GLU A 300 28.86 4.46 -20.04
C GLU A 300 27.51 3.95 -20.56
N THR A 301 27.52 3.36 -21.75
CA THR A 301 26.32 2.77 -22.38
C THR A 301 25.87 1.52 -21.61
N ALA A 302 26.82 0.64 -21.27
CA ALA A 302 26.56 -0.58 -20.50
C ALA A 302 25.97 -0.29 -19.10
N VAL A 303 26.43 0.78 -18.44
CA VAL A 303 25.90 1.20 -17.14
C VAL A 303 24.45 1.70 -17.25
N VAL A 304 24.11 2.47 -18.29
CA VAL A 304 22.74 2.96 -18.49
C VAL A 304 21.78 1.84 -18.86
N ASP A 305 22.20 0.89 -19.70
CA ASP A 305 21.40 -0.29 -20.01
C ASP A 305 21.18 -1.20 -18.77
N MET A 306 22.19 -1.32 -17.89
CA MET A 306 22.03 -2.00 -16.60
C MET A 306 21.05 -1.28 -15.66
N TYR A 307 21.04 0.06 -15.64
CA TYR A 307 20.10 0.82 -14.81
C TYR A 307 18.66 0.70 -15.30
N LEU A 308 18.43 0.78 -16.61
CA LEU A 308 17.08 0.70 -17.17
C LEU A 308 16.49 -0.70 -17.11
N SER A 309 17.30 -1.75 -17.32
CA SER A 309 16.86 -3.15 -17.16
C SER A 309 16.44 -3.50 -15.73
N LYS A 310 16.86 -2.70 -14.74
CA LYS A 310 16.54 -2.87 -13.32
C LYS A 310 15.62 -1.78 -12.77
N ASP A 311 15.18 -0.82 -13.59
CA ASP A 311 14.31 0.26 -13.13
C ASP A 311 12.87 -0.27 -13.00
N PRO A 312 12.30 -0.30 -11.78
CA PRO A 312 11.05 -0.96 -11.56
C PRO A 312 9.87 -0.28 -12.29
N ASP A 313 9.95 1.04 -12.52
CA ASP A 313 8.87 1.73 -13.20
C ASP A 313 8.94 1.51 -14.72
N VAL A 314 10.15 1.36 -15.27
CA VAL A 314 10.36 1.08 -16.69
C VAL A 314 9.84 -0.30 -17.06
N ASN A 315 10.23 -1.32 -16.29
CA ASN A 315 9.76 -2.70 -16.52
C ASN A 315 8.24 -2.78 -16.35
N ALA A 316 7.69 -2.13 -15.32
CA ALA A 316 6.25 -2.08 -15.11
C ALA A 316 5.49 -1.36 -16.25
N ALA A 317 6.07 -0.31 -16.84
CA ALA A 317 5.47 0.39 -17.98
C ALA A 317 5.44 -0.49 -19.24
N ILE A 318 6.51 -1.24 -19.50
CA ILE A 318 6.59 -2.18 -20.63
C ILE A 318 5.50 -3.24 -20.48
N VAL A 319 5.45 -3.91 -19.32
CA VAL A 319 4.47 -4.96 -19.04
C VAL A 319 3.04 -4.41 -19.09
N THR A 320 2.79 -3.26 -18.46
CA THR A 320 1.45 -2.65 -18.45
C THR A 320 0.96 -2.31 -19.85
N LEU A 321 1.82 -1.73 -20.70
CA LEU A 321 1.42 -1.41 -22.07
C LEU A 321 1.26 -2.66 -22.94
N HIS A 322 2.12 -3.66 -22.77
CA HIS A 322 2.00 -4.94 -23.45
C HIS A 322 0.67 -5.61 -23.08
N ASP A 323 0.37 -5.76 -21.78
CA ASP A 323 -0.86 -6.37 -21.24
C ASP A 323 -2.14 -5.70 -21.77
N LEU A 324 -2.15 -4.36 -21.84
CA LEU A 324 -3.31 -3.60 -22.33
C LEU A 324 -3.56 -3.81 -23.83
N VAL A 325 -2.52 -4.12 -24.62
CA VAL A 325 -2.59 -4.28 -26.08
C VAL A 325 -2.76 -5.74 -26.49
N THR A 326 -1.91 -6.64 -26.00
CA THR A 326 -1.82 -8.04 -26.43
C THR A 326 -2.71 -8.97 -25.62
N ARG A 327 -3.09 -8.55 -24.41
CA ARG A 327 -3.81 -9.35 -23.41
C ARG A 327 -3.26 -10.76 -23.25
N ASP A 328 -1.94 -10.87 -23.27
CA ASP A 328 -1.29 -12.16 -23.08
C ASP A 328 -1.64 -12.69 -21.68
N PRO A 329 -2.18 -13.91 -21.53
CA PRO A 329 -2.48 -14.48 -20.22
C PRO A 329 -1.21 -14.73 -19.37
N SER A 330 -0.02 -14.85 -19.98
CA SER A 330 1.25 -14.83 -19.24
C SER A 330 1.53 -13.45 -18.64
N ASP A 331 0.93 -12.39 -19.20
CA ASP A 331 0.79 -11.10 -18.56
C ASP A 331 -0.38 -11.05 -17.56
N THR A 332 -0.82 -12.16 -16.97
CA THR A 332 -1.72 -12.08 -15.80
C THR A 332 -1.14 -12.85 -14.61
N SER A 333 -0.18 -13.75 -14.84
CA SER A 333 0.59 -14.37 -13.77
C SER A 333 1.53 -13.40 -13.03
N TRP A 334 1.85 -12.21 -13.58
CA TRP A 334 2.57 -11.15 -12.84
C TRP A 334 1.73 -10.45 -11.76
N GLU A 335 0.41 -10.64 -11.78
CA GLU A 335 -0.45 -10.19 -10.68
C GLU A 335 -0.24 -11.03 -9.40
N ALA A 336 0.40 -12.21 -9.51
CA ALA A 336 0.54 -13.22 -8.44
C ALA A 336 1.95 -13.32 -7.79
N ASP A 337 2.69 -12.21 -7.68
CA ASP A 337 3.90 -12.09 -6.82
C ASP A 337 5.25 -12.70 -7.27
N GLU A 338 5.47 -13.03 -8.55
CA GLU A 338 6.82 -13.50 -8.96
C GLU A 338 7.81 -12.38 -9.31
N ALA A 339 8.87 -12.32 -8.50
CA ALA A 339 10.04 -11.46 -8.64
C ALA A 339 10.87 -11.76 -9.91
N ASP A 340 10.62 -12.88 -10.59
CA ASP A 340 11.48 -13.37 -11.66
C ASP A 340 11.34 -12.58 -12.98
N LEU A 341 10.20 -11.94 -13.27
CA LEU A 341 10.05 -11.08 -14.46
C LEU A 341 10.68 -9.69 -14.33
N TRP A 342 11.22 -9.36 -13.14
CA TRP A 342 12.11 -8.20 -12.99
C TRP A 342 13.55 -8.50 -13.44
N ASN A 343 13.85 -9.75 -13.84
CA ASN A 343 15.09 -10.06 -14.52
C ASN A 343 15.02 -9.47 -15.95
N GLY A 344 16.06 -8.74 -16.37
CA GLY A 344 16.03 -7.97 -17.62
C GLY A 344 15.79 -8.79 -18.89
N GLU A 345 15.95 -10.12 -18.84
CA GLU A 345 15.81 -11.02 -19.99
C GLU A 345 14.35 -11.14 -20.48
N GLY A 346 13.37 -11.21 -19.57
CA GLY A 346 11.94 -11.27 -19.96
C GLY A 346 11.43 -9.97 -20.60
N ILE A 347 11.96 -8.84 -20.14
CA ILE A 347 11.55 -7.50 -20.61
C ILE A 347 12.08 -7.20 -22.02
N GLU A 348 13.30 -7.63 -22.35
CA GLU A 348 13.84 -7.46 -23.69
C GLU A 348 13.00 -8.19 -24.74
N ALA A 349 12.51 -9.40 -24.43
CA ALA A 349 11.64 -10.17 -25.32
C ALA A 349 10.33 -9.43 -25.65
N LEU A 350 9.72 -8.74 -24.68
CA LEU A 350 8.49 -7.96 -24.89
C LEU A 350 8.68 -6.76 -25.83
N THR A 351 9.92 -6.31 -26.03
CA THR A 351 10.25 -5.15 -26.88
C THR A 351 10.89 -5.52 -28.21
N ALA A 352 11.35 -6.78 -28.37
CA ALA A 352 12.14 -7.23 -29.52
C ALA A 352 11.36 -7.39 -30.84
N GLY A 353 10.02 -7.45 -30.80
CA GLY A 353 9.20 -7.69 -31.99
C GLY A 353 7.88 -6.91 -32.01
N PRO A 354 7.18 -6.89 -33.16
CA PRO A 354 5.91 -6.20 -33.29
C PRO A 354 4.84 -6.85 -32.40
N TRP A 355 4.01 -6.02 -31.79
CA TRP A 355 2.89 -6.49 -30.97
C TRP A 355 1.70 -6.89 -31.83
N THR A 356 1.09 -8.03 -31.49
CA THR A 356 -0.19 -8.46 -32.06
C THR A 356 -1.28 -8.16 -31.04
N ALA A 357 -2.23 -7.29 -31.39
CA ALA A 357 -3.36 -6.98 -30.51
C ALA A 357 -4.24 -8.23 -30.30
N HIS A 358 -4.71 -8.43 -29.06
CA HIS A 358 -5.75 -9.41 -28.80
C HIS A 358 -7.03 -9.06 -29.58
N PRO A 359 -7.81 -10.04 -30.07
CA PRO A 359 -9.10 -9.76 -30.73
C PRO A 359 -10.06 -8.93 -29.86
N ASP A 360 -10.04 -9.15 -28.54
CA ASP A 360 -10.88 -8.40 -27.60
C ASP A 360 -10.25 -7.06 -27.15
N ALA A 361 -9.00 -6.77 -27.50
CA ALA A 361 -8.35 -5.50 -27.15
C ALA A 361 -9.03 -4.36 -27.92
N ARG A 362 -9.58 -3.40 -27.17
CA ARG A 362 -10.24 -2.23 -27.76
C ARG A 362 -9.24 -1.09 -27.81
N LEU A 363 -8.62 -0.88 -28.96
CA LEU A 363 -7.59 0.15 -29.17
C LEU A 363 -8.13 1.24 -30.12
N ASP A 364 -7.73 2.50 -29.90
CA ASP A 364 -8.04 3.60 -30.83
C ASP A 364 -7.05 3.71 -32.02
N SER A 365 -5.98 2.91 -31.99
CA SER A 365 -4.85 2.93 -32.91
C SER A 365 -4.32 1.50 -33.11
N PRO A 366 -3.59 1.20 -34.20
CA PRO A 366 -2.95 -0.11 -34.38
C PRO A 366 -1.95 -0.43 -33.25
N ALA A 367 -1.79 -1.70 -32.90
CA ALA A 367 -0.84 -2.15 -31.87
C ALA A 367 0.61 -1.66 -32.12
N GLU A 368 1.01 -1.61 -33.40
CA GLU A 368 2.30 -1.06 -33.84
C GLU A 368 2.53 0.36 -33.34
N ALA A 369 1.50 1.21 -33.27
CA ALA A 369 1.65 2.58 -32.79
C ALA A 369 2.01 2.62 -31.28
N TYR A 370 1.44 1.71 -30.48
CA TYR A 370 1.75 1.59 -29.05
C TYR A 370 3.18 1.06 -28.83
N HIS A 371 3.56 0.03 -29.58
CA HIS A 371 4.93 -0.51 -29.55
C HIS A 371 5.96 0.55 -29.99
N THR A 372 5.67 1.31 -31.04
CA THR A 372 6.54 2.39 -31.53
C THR A 372 6.79 3.46 -30.47
N ILE A 373 5.74 3.97 -29.80
CA ILE A 373 5.94 5.01 -28.79
C ILE A 373 6.72 4.49 -27.57
N LEU A 374 6.55 3.21 -27.20
CA LEU A 374 7.28 2.61 -26.09
C LEU A 374 8.77 2.46 -26.46
N THR A 375 9.07 1.90 -27.62
CA THR A 375 10.46 1.72 -28.07
C THR A 375 11.17 3.06 -28.31
N ASP A 376 10.47 4.07 -28.84
CA ASP A 376 10.95 5.45 -28.92
C ASP A 376 11.27 6.04 -27.55
N TRP A 377 10.39 5.83 -26.57
CA TRP A 377 10.58 6.30 -25.20
C TRP A 377 11.78 5.61 -24.53
N LEU A 378 11.92 4.29 -24.65
CA LEU A 378 13.05 3.53 -24.12
C LEU A 378 14.38 4.02 -24.71
N ARG A 379 14.42 4.25 -26.03
CA ARG A 379 15.61 4.80 -26.71
C ARG A 379 15.98 6.18 -26.17
N ARG A 380 14.99 7.07 -25.98
CA ARG A 380 15.23 8.41 -25.40
C ARG A 380 15.74 8.32 -23.97
N ARG A 381 15.16 7.46 -23.13
CA ARG A 381 15.65 7.26 -21.75
C ARG A 381 17.06 6.70 -21.69
N ARG A 382 17.44 5.77 -22.56
CA ARG A 382 18.83 5.26 -22.66
C ARG A 382 19.84 6.38 -22.94
N ALA A 383 19.43 7.42 -23.65
CA ALA A 383 20.28 8.57 -23.95
C ALA A 383 20.15 9.70 -22.92
N ASP A 384 19.21 9.63 -21.96
CA ASP A 384 18.94 10.73 -21.04
C ASP A 384 19.87 10.68 -19.82
N PRO A 385 20.75 11.67 -19.62
CA PRO A 385 21.66 11.70 -18.47
C PRO A 385 20.91 11.74 -17.12
N ARG A 386 19.66 12.22 -17.09
CA ARG A 386 18.82 12.26 -15.88
C ARG A 386 18.46 10.88 -15.35
N CYS A 387 18.63 9.82 -16.16
CA CYS A 387 18.47 8.44 -15.70
C CYS A 387 19.38 8.12 -14.50
N ARG A 388 20.58 8.73 -14.44
CA ARG A 388 21.53 8.56 -13.33
C ARG A 388 21.21 9.46 -12.14
N MET A 389 20.80 10.69 -12.42
CA MET A 389 20.57 11.70 -11.39
C MET A 389 19.38 12.58 -11.79
N PRO A 390 18.30 12.61 -10.98
CA PRO A 390 17.13 13.41 -11.30
C PRO A 390 17.45 14.89 -11.40
N ALA A 391 16.76 15.62 -12.28
CA ALA A 391 17.02 17.04 -12.52
C ALA A 391 16.62 17.92 -11.33
N ASN A 392 15.43 17.69 -10.77
CA ASN A 392 14.85 18.45 -9.67
C ASN A 392 14.24 17.51 -8.63
N PRO A 393 15.08 16.72 -7.92
CA PRO A 393 14.60 15.69 -7.00
C PRO A 393 13.73 16.29 -5.90
N LEU A 394 12.55 15.71 -5.70
CA LEU A 394 11.62 16.17 -4.68
C LEU A 394 12.21 15.92 -3.29
N ARG A 395 12.27 16.97 -2.47
CA ARG A 395 12.71 16.86 -1.08
C ARG A 395 11.53 16.50 -0.20
N VAL A 396 11.56 15.31 0.38
CA VAL A 396 10.56 14.85 1.34
C VAL A 396 11.25 14.44 2.64
N PRO A 397 10.64 14.68 3.81
CA PRO A 397 11.14 14.13 5.06
C PRO A 397 11.20 12.60 4.98
N ARG A 398 12.37 12.03 5.27
CA ARG A 398 12.63 10.59 5.12
C ARG A 398 11.78 9.73 6.06
N TYR A 399 11.44 10.26 7.23
CA TYR A 399 10.64 9.57 8.21
C TYR A 399 9.64 10.56 8.79
N MET A 400 8.49 10.03 9.21
CA MET A 400 7.65 10.73 10.19
C MET A 400 8.52 11.10 11.41
N PRO A 401 8.21 12.18 12.14
CA PRO A 401 8.85 12.46 13.42
C PRO A 401 8.42 11.44 14.48
N ILE A 402 9.37 10.98 15.30
CA ILE A 402 9.08 10.06 16.39
C ILE A 402 8.37 10.88 17.47
N PRO A 403 7.21 10.45 17.99
CA PRO A 403 6.55 11.16 19.08
C PRO A 403 7.50 11.28 20.28
N PRO A 404 7.43 12.38 21.05
CA PRO A 404 8.17 12.51 22.29
C PRO A 404 7.95 11.30 23.21
N GLY A 405 9.04 10.72 23.66
CA GLY A 405 9.06 9.47 24.41
C GLY A 405 8.73 9.64 25.89
N GLU A 406 7.83 8.82 26.43
CA GLU A 406 7.96 8.32 27.82
C GLU A 406 8.06 6.80 27.75
N THR A 407 9.09 6.25 28.39
CA THR A 407 9.24 4.82 28.63
C THR A 407 8.29 4.42 29.74
N VAL A 408 7.44 3.43 29.49
CA VAL A 408 6.65 2.79 30.56
C VAL A 408 7.33 1.47 30.87
N ASP A 409 7.73 1.27 32.13
CA ASP A 409 8.13 -0.05 32.61
C ASP A 409 6.90 -0.96 32.56
N VAL A 410 6.86 -1.84 31.58
CA VAL A 410 5.83 -2.89 31.54
C VAL A 410 6.30 -3.98 32.50
N LEU A 411 5.63 -4.06 33.66
CA LEU A 411 5.79 -5.17 34.60
C LEU A 411 5.42 -6.49 33.92
N ASP A 412 6.37 -7.43 33.95
CA ASP A 412 6.27 -8.87 33.64
C ASP A 412 5.27 -9.28 32.56
N TYR A 413 5.74 -9.29 31.31
CA TYR A 413 5.08 -10.02 30.23
C TYR A 413 5.77 -11.39 30.04
N GLU A 414 5.42 -12.36 30.88
CA GLU A 414 5.55 -13.79 30.53
C GLU A 414 4.37 -14.18 29.62
N ASP A 415 4.28 -13.62 28.42
CA ASP A 415 3.41 -14.17 27.37
C ASP A 415 4.28 -15.00 26.41
N PRO A 416 4.27 -16.34 26.52
CA PRO A 416 5.09 -17.22 25.68
C PRO A 416 4.73 -17.18 24.19
N LEU A 417 3.71 -16.40 23.78
CA LEU A 417 3.20 -16.36 22.40
C LEU A 417 3.69 -15.17 21.56
N TYR A 418 4.48 -14.25 22.14
CA TYR A 418 5.14 -13.16 21.41
C TYR A 418 6.63 -13.11 21.79
N PRO A 419 7.49 -13.99 21.23
CA PRO A 419 8.90 -13.69 21.22
C PRO A 419 9.07 -12.46 20.32
N ILE A 420 9.22 -11.28 20.93
CA ILE A 420 9.96 -10.20 20.28
C ILE A 420 11.26 -10.86 19.84
N PRO A 421 11.63 -10.84 18.53
CA PRO A 421 12.86 -11.46 18.08
C PRO A 421 13.95 -10.99 19.00
N SER A 422 14.58 -11.96 19.66
CA SER A 422 15.60 -11.73 20.66
C SER A 422 16.63 -10.77 20.10
N THR A 423 16.55 -9.50 20.51
CA THR A 423 17.77 -8.74 20.69
C THR A 423 18.62 -9.59 21.61
N SER A 424 19.83 -9.90 21.16
CA SER A 424 20.81 -10.83 21.74
C SER A 424 21.34 -10.41 23.12
N CYS A 425 20.55 -9.71 23.92
CA CYS A 425 20.80 -9.37 25.31
C CYS A 425 19.49 -9.57 26.10
N GLY A 426 19.47 -10.57 26.98
CA GLY A 426 18.34 -10.96 27.81
C GLY A 426 18.01 -9.98 28.93
N ILE A 427 17.46 -8.82 28.57
CA ILE A 427 16.77 -7.90 29.46
C ILE A 427 15.48 -7.50 28.75
N LEU A 428 14.32 -7.75 29.37
CA LEU A 428 13.03 -7.21 28.94
C LEU A 428 13.17 -5.69 28.86
N SER A 429 13.29 -5.16 27.64
CA SER A 429 13.34 -3.70 27.45
C SER A 429 11.94 -3.13 27.65
N PRO A 430 11.81 -1.98 28.34
CA PRO A 430 10.52 -1.32 28.50
C PRO A 430 9.85 -1.09 27.14
N ILE A 431 8.54 -1.35 27.05
CA ILE A 431 7.78 -1.06 25.83
C ILE A 431 7.70 0.45 25.69
N LEU A 432 8.24 0.97 24.60
CA LEU A 432 8.07 2.36 24.23
C LEU A 432 6.60 2.55 23.79
N VAL A 433 5.71 2.90 24.74
CA VAL A 433 4.31 3.29 24.44
C VAL A 433 4.25 4.62 23.66
N SER A 434 5.42 5.21 23.40
CA SER A 434 5.67 6.43 22.65
C SER A 434 6.62 6.14 21.48
N GLY A 435 6.17 5.27 20.58
CA GLY A 435 6.80 5.01 19.29
C GLY A 435 5.73 4.87 18.21
N TYR A 436 6.12 4.53 16.99
CA TYR A 436 5.15 4.28 15.92
C TYR A 436 4.33 3.00 16.11
N LYS A 437 4.82 2.10 16.96
CA LYS A 437 4.24 0.78 17.19
C LYS A 437 3.99 0.58 18.68
N PHE A 438 2.73 0.43 19.04
CA PHE A 438 2.30 -0.03 20.35
C PHE A 438 0.97 -0.78 20.19
N LEU A 439 0.49 -1.46 21.23
CA LEU A 439 -0.86 -2.03 21.20
C LEU A 439 -1.83 -1.06 21.87
N ARG A 440 -3.07 -1.00 21.35
CA ARG A 440 -4.14 -0.16 21.90
C ARG A 440 -4.33 -0.38 23.40
N ARG A 441 -4.33 -1.64 23.84
CA ARG A 441 -4.45 -2.02 25.26
C ARG A 441 -3.36 -1.42 26.14
N ASP A 442 -2.13 -1.32 25.65
CA ASP A 442 -0.99 -0.82 26.44
C ASP A 442 -1.05 0.70 26.53
N ALA A 443 -1.45 1.37 25.46
CA ALA A 443 -1.75 2.81 25.48
C ALA A 443 -2.91 3.13 26.45
N LEU A 444 -4.01 2.37 26.40
CA LEU A 444 -5.14 2.55 27.32
C LEU A 444 -4.73 2.33 28.79
N ARG A 445 -3.94 1.30 29.10
CA ARG A 445 -3.39 1.07 30.45
C ARG A 445 -2.51 2.23 30.93
N ALA A 446 -1.77 2.85 30.01
CA ALA A 446 -0.96 4.03 30.28
C ALA A 446 -1.76 5.35 30.29
N GLY A 447 -3.11 5.30 30.19
CA GLY A 447 -3.97 6.50 30.15
C GLY A 447 -3.79 7.34 28.88
N ARG A 448 -3.22 6.76 27.83
CA ARG A 448 -2.95 7.46 26.57
C ARG A 448 -4.16 7.38 25.65
N PRO A 449 -4.42 8.45 24.89
CA PRO A 449 -5.49 8.43 23.92
C PRO A 449 -5.16 7.50 22.76
N VAL A 450 -6.21 6.87 22.24
CA VAL A 450 -6.17 6.02 21.06
C VAL A 450 -7.31 6.45 20.14
N VAL A 451 -7.07 6.39 18.83
CA VAL A 451 -8.13 6.61 17.85
C VAL A 451 -8.93 5.33 17.74
N ASP A 452 -10.23 5.43 17.95
CA ASP A 452 -11.13 4.32 17.64
C ASP A 452 -11.54 4.37 16.17
N TRP A 453 -11.42 3.22 15.50
CA TRP A 453 -11.78 3.02 14.10
C TRP A 453 -13.01 2.12 13.95
N VAL A 454 -13.43 1.46 15.03
CA VAL A 454 -14.50 0.48 14.98
C VAL A 454 -15.79 1.13 14.48
N ARG A 455 -16.48 0.40 13.61
CA ARG A 455 -17.78 0.78 13.05
C ARG A 455 -18.73 -0.42 13.05
N PRO A 456 -20.06 -0.22 12.96
CA PRO A 456 -20.98 -1.32 12.75
C PRO A 456 -20.66 -2.06 11.44
N VAL A 457 -20.84 -3.38 11.45
CA VAL A 457 -20.70 -4.22 10.24
C VAL A 457 -21.68 -3.76 9.16
N SER A 458 -21.32 -3.96 7.89
CA SER A 458 -22.11 -3.49 6.74
C SER A 458 -23.54 -4.05 6.72
N THR A 459 -23.72 -5.27 7.25
CA THR A 459 -25.03 -5.94 7.38
C THR A 459 -25.92 -5.33 8.47
N ALA A 460 -25.33 -4.65 9.45
CA ALA A 460 -26.03 -4.02 10.58
C ALA A 460 -26.15 -2.49 10.46
N LEU A 461 -25.73 -1.91 9.34
CA LEU A 461 -25.84 -0.47 9.11
C LEU A 461 -27.29 -0.02 8.99
N ASP A 462 -27.65 0.98 9.78
CA ASP A 462 -28.88 1.73 9.60
C ASP A 462 -28.72 2.70 8.42
N ARG A 463 -29.24 2.29 7.26
CA ARG A 463 -29.18 3.06 6.02
C ARG A 463 -30.00 4.36 6.05
N SER A 464 -30.86 4.54 7.07
CA SER A 464 -31.59 5.79 7.27
C SER A 464 -30.75 6.86 7.99
N ARG A 465 -29.69 6.44 8.68
CA ARG A 465 -28.79 7.31 9.43
C ARG A 465 -27.52 7.60 8.63
N THR A 466 -26.90 8.73 8.93
CA THR A 466 -25.65 9.16 8.29
C THR A 466 -24.46 8.60 9.07
N LEU A 467 -23.75 7.64 8.48
CA LEU A 467 -22.50 7.11 9.04
C LEU A 467 -21.34 8.06 8.70
N LEU A 468 -20.61 8.51 9.72
CA LEU A 468 -19.41 9.32 9.58
C LEU A 468 -18.17 8.43 9.41
N ALA A 469 -17.10 8.97 8.85
CA ALA A 469 -15.82 8.25 8.69
C ALA A 469 -15.16 7.89 10.03
N SER A 470 -15.65 8.45 11.14
CA SER A 470 -15.30 8.05 12.50
C SER A 470 -15.90 6.71 12.94
N GLY A 471 -16.80 6.12 12.14
CA GLY A 471 -17.52 4.90 12.48
C GLY A 471 -18.79 5.11 13.31
N ARG A 472 -19.04 6.36 13.73
CA ARG A 472 -20.24 6.78 14.48
C ARG A 472 -21.30 7.34 13.56
N TYR A 473 -22.56 7.27 13.97
CA TYR A 473 -23.62 7.99 13.28
C TYR A 473 -23.66 9.46 13.70
N ALA A 474 -24.04 10.33 12.77
CA ALA A 474 -24.01 11.78 12.98
C ALA A 474 -24.89 12.29 14.13
N ASP A 475 -25.95 11.55 14.47
CA ASP A 475 -26.92 11.86 15.54
C ASP A 475 -26.48 11.35 16.92
N GLU A 476 -25.36 10.62 17.04
CA GLU A 476 -24.90 10.06 18.32
C GLU A 476 -24.23 11.08 19.24
N GLY A 477 -23.77 12.22 18.69
CA GLY A 477 -23.09 13.29 19.44
C GLY A 477 -24.00 14.42 19.92
N GLU A 478 -25.25 14.50 19.44
CA GLU A 478 -26.15 15.64 19.73
C GLU A 478 -26.85 15.51 21.11
N GLY A 479 -26.61 14.43 21.85
CA GLY A 479 -27.30 14.14 23.13
C GLY A 479 -26.45 14.25 24.40
N GLU A 480 -25.14 14.50 24.32
CA GLU A 480 -24.25 14.53 25.49
C GLU A 480 -23.99 15.96 26.04
N ASP A 481 -24.21 17.01 25.25
CA ASP A 481 -24.05 18.41 25.71
C ASP A 481 -25.28 19.00 26.43
N GLU A 482 -26.36 18.21 26.61
CA GLU A 482 -27.57 18.62 27.36
C GLU A 482 -27.76 17.88 28.71
N ARG A 483 -26.72 17.25 29.28
CA ARG A 483 -26.81 16.59 30.62
C ARG A 483 -25.86 17.13 31.67
#